data_AF-A0A8T4T4B2-F1
#
_entry.id   AF-A0A8T4T4B2-F1
#
_cell.length_a   1.000
_cell.length_b   1.000
_cell.length_c   1.000
_cell.angle_alpha   90.00
_cell.angle_beta   90.00
_cell.angle_gamma   90.00
#
_symmetry.space_group_name_H-M   'P 1'
#
loop_
_entity.id
_entity.type
_entity.pdbx_description
1 polymer ?
#
loop_
_entity_poly.entity_id
_entity_poly.type
_entity_poly.pdbx_seq_one_letter_code
_entity_poly.pdbx_strand_id
1 'polypeptide(L)' 'MVKLKFRCGSCNWKFTRNFAPKLCPYCGKSSVAEDASQAADDLLREVDEGF' A
#
# COMPACT_ATOMS: atom_id res chain seq x y z
N MET A 1 9.24 -13.05 -7.58
CA MET A 1 8.00 -12.98 -6.78
C MET A 1 7.66 -11.52 -6.54
N VAL A 2 6.46 -11.07 -6.94
CA VAL A 2 6.02 -9.68 -6.78
C VAL A 2 5.57 -9.45 -5.32
N LYS A 3 6.05 -8.37 -4.69
CA LYS A 3 5.63 -7.97 -3.33
C LYS A 3 4.53 -6.91 -3.45
N LEU A 4 3.34 -7.22 -2.94
CA LEU A 4 2.22 -6.29 -2.88
C LEU A 4 2.30 -5.49 -1.57
N LYS A 5 1.95 -4.20 -1.64
CA LYS A 5 1.85 -3.31 -0.48
C LYS A 5 0.41 -3.31 -0.01
N PHE A 6 0.20 -3.37 1.30
CA PHE A 6 -1.11 -3.36 1.94
C PHE A 6 -1.17 -2.31 3.04
N ARG A 7 -2.36 -1.77 3.26
CA ARG A 7 -2.70 -0.89 4.39
C ARG A 7 -3.89 -1.45 5.14
N CYS A 8 -3.81 -1.45 6.47
CA CYS A 8 -4.96 -1.72 7.31
C CYS A 8 -5.83 -0.46 7.44
N GLY A 9 -7.12 -0.53 7.08
CA GLY A 9 -8.07 0.57 7.25
C GLY A 9 -8.45 0.84 8.71
N SER A 10 -8.13 -0.07 9.65
CA SER A 10 -8.45 0.11 11.07
C SER A 10 -7.34 0.75 11.90
N CYS A 11 -6.07 0.46 11.61
CA CYS A 11 -4.93 0.99 12.37
C CYS A 11 -3.89 1.72 11.50
N ASN A 12 -4.15 1.86 10.20
CA ASN A 12 -3.26 2.48 9.22
C ASN A 12 -1.86 1.83 9.09
N TRP A 13 -1.64 0.66 9.69
CA TRP A 13 -0.39 -0.08 9.54
C TRP A 13 -0.16 -0.47 8.08
N LYS A 14 1.02 -0.14 7.55
CA LYS A 14 1.45 -0.48 6.19
C LYS A 14 2.43 -1.64 6.23
N PHE A 15 2.24 -2.62 5.35
CA PHE A 15 3.08 -3.81 5.32
C PHE A 15 3.11 -4.44 3.92
N THR A 16 4.06 -5.33 3.68
CA THR A 16 4.20 -6.03 2.38
C THR A 16 4.00 -7.52 2.53
N ARG A 17 3.33 -8.14 1.54
CA ARG A 17 3.12 -9.59 1.45
C ARG A 17 3.16 -10.03 0.00
N ASN A 18 3.45 -11.32 -0.22
CA ASN A 18 3.41 -11.93 -1.55
C ASN A 18 1.98 -12.37 -1.95
N PHE A 19 1.02 -12.29 -1.03
CA PHE A 19 -0.37 -12.70 -1.21
C PHE A 19 -1.30 -11.76 -0.43
N ALA A 20 -2.57 -11.69 -0.84
CA ALA A 20 -3.59 -10.89 -0.18
C ALA A 20 -3.90 -11.44 1.23
N PRO A 21 -3.60 -10.70 2.31
CA PRO A 21 -3.86 -11.13 3.67
C PRO A 21 -5.34 -10.92 4.04
N LYS A 22 -5.92 -11.85 4.80
CA LYS A 22 -7.28 -11.70 5.33
C LYS A 22 -7.35 -10.80 6.57
N LEU A 23 -6.26 -10.70 7.33
CA LEU A 23 -6.19 -9.98 8.60
C LEU A 23 -4.94 -9.10 8.66
N CYS A 24 -5.05 -7.98 9.36
CA CYS A 24 -3.91 -7.13 9.69
C CYS A 24 -3.00 -7.84 10.70
N PRO A 25 -1.68 -7.97 10.43
CA PRO A 25 -0.76 -8.63 11.35
C PRO A 25 -0.52 -7.85 12.64
N TYR A 26 -0.89 -6.56 12.68
CA TYR A 26 -0.68 -5.71 13.84
C TYR A 26 -1.90 -5.69 14.78
N CYS A 27 -3.10 -5.43 14.24
CA CYS A 27 -4.32 -5.28 15.06
C CYS A 27 -5.33 -6.44 14.94
N GLY A 28 -5.09 -7.41 14.06
CA GLY A 28 -5.96 -8.58 13.89
C GLY A 28 -7.29 -8.32 13.18
N LYS A 29 -7.59 -7.08 12.75
CA LYS A 29 -8.83 -6.74 12.03
C LYS A 29 -8.74 -7.10 10.53
N SER A 30 -9.88 -7.43 9.93
CA SER A 30 -10.01 -7.81 8.51
C SER A 30 -10.07 -6.65 7.52
N SER A 31 -10.02 -5.41 8.01
CA SER A 31 -9.97 -4.21 7.17
C SER A 31 -8.56 -4.04 6.60
N VAL A 32 -8.22 -4.80 5.56
CA VAL A 32 -6.95 -4.69 4.82
C VAL A 32 -7.24 -4.49 3.35
N ALA A 33 -6.60 -3.51 2.73
CA ALA A 33 -6.65 -3.23 1.30
C ALA A 33 -5.25 -3.08 0.73
N GLU A 34 -5.09 -3.30 -0.57
CA GLU A 34 -3.85 -2.97 -1.26
C GLU A 34 -3.59 -1.47 -1.16
N ASP A 35 -2.36 -1.11 -0.78
CA ASP A 35 -1.93 0.28 -0.68
C ASP A 35 -1.57 0.75 -2.08
N ALA A 36 -2.59 1.23 -2.81
CA ALA A 36 -2.44 1.85 -4.12
C ALA A 36 -1.87 3.27 -4.06
N SER A 37 -1.34 3.72 -2.91
CA SER A 37 -0.69 5.02 -2.85
C SER A 37 0.59 4.96 -3.68
N GLN A 38 0.62 5.68 -4.80
CA GLN A 38 1.86 6.01 -5.49
C GLN A 38 2.83 6.64 -4.49
N ALA A 39 4.12 6.32 -4.63
CA ALA A 39 5.14 7.03 -3.87
C ALA A 39 5.13 8.49 -4.32
N ALA A 40 5.38 9.43 -3.40
CA ALA A 40 5.44 10.85 -3.75
C ALA A 40 6.46 11.15 -4.87
N ASP A 41 7.57 10.40 -4.90
CA ASP A 41 8.56 10.45 -5.98
C ASP A 41 8.01 10.09 -7.38
N ASP A 42 6.98 9.23 -7.43
CA ASP A 42 6.36 8.82 -8.70
C ASP A 42 5.48 9.95 -9.27
N LEU A 43 4.86 10.75 -8.39
CA LEU A 43 4.04 11.91 -8.77
C LEU A 43 4.86 13.08 -9.30
N LEU A 44 6.14 13.21 -8.90
CA LEU A 44 7.00 14.31 -9.36
C LEU A 44 7.43 14.16 -10.82
N ARG A 45 7.51 12.93 -11.34
CA ARG A 45 7.87 12.67 -12.74
C ARG A 45 6.82 13.13 -13.75
N GLU A 46 5.55 13.16 -13.36
CA GLU A 46 4.46 13.59 -14.25
C GLU A 46 4.44 15.12 -14.47
N VAL A 47 5.16 15.90 -13.66
CA VAL A 47 5.17 17.38 -13.75
C VAL A 47 6.30 17.89 -14.66
N ASP A 48 7.35 17.10 -14.92
CA ASP A 48 8.53 17.54 -15.68
C ASP A 48 8.43 17.31 -17.21
N GLU A 49 7.50 16.49 -17.71
CA GLU A 49 7.34 16.23 -19.16
C GLU A 49 6.31 17.14 -19.86
N GLY A 50 5.89 18.22 -19.20
CA GLY A 50 4.76 19.05 -19.62
C GLY A 50 5.05 20.55 -19.80
N PHE A 51 6.28 20.97 -20.12
CA PHE A 51 6.58 22.37 -20.45
C PHE A 51 7.36 22.53 -21.76
#